data_AF-A0A1V6SI09-F1
#
_entry.id   AF-A0A1V6SI09-F1
#
_cell.length_a   1.000
_cell.length_b   1.000
_cell.length_c   1.000
_cell.angle_alpha   90.00
_cell.angle_beta   90.00
_cell.angle_gamma   90.00
#
_symmetry.space_group_name_H-M   'P 1'
#
loop_
_entity.id
_entity.type
_entity.pdbx_description
1 polymer ?
#
loop_
_entity_poly.entity_id
_entity_poly.type
_entity_poly.pdbx_seq_one_letter_code
_entity_poly.pdbx_strand_id
1 'polypeptide(L)' 'MAESEVLKGFNDILDLSQAYGWNADSIMKFLSHVVTYGYLYDIQNHQMPALRAMVAQIEMLR' A
#
# COMPACT_ATOMS: atom_id res chain seq x y z
N MET A 1 -1.83 16.29 18.62
CA MET A 1 -1.07 16.78 17.45
C MET A 1 -0.55 15.67 16.53
N ALA A 2 -0.37 14.43 16.98
CA ALA A 2 0.22 13.36 16.16
C ALA A 2 -0.74 12.69 15.14
N GLU A 3 -2.03 12.51 15.47
CA GLU A 3 -2.95 11.73 14.60
C GLU A 3 -3.28 12.41 13.26
N SER A 4 -3.36 13.74 13.24
CA SER A 4 -3.68 14.51 12.03
C SER A 4 -2.55 14.47 10.99
N GLU A 5 -1.29 14.35 11.42
CA GLU A 5 -0.14 14.28 10.51
C GLU A 5 0.02 12.89 9.92
N VAL A 6 -0.22 11.84 10.73
CA VAL A 6 -0.25 10.45 10.25
C VAL A 6 -1.35 10.29 9.20
N LEU A 7 -2.55 10.80 9.46
CA LEU A 7 -3.66 10.76 8.50
C LEU A 7 -3.38 11.55 7.20
N LYS A 8 -2.65 12.68 7.29
CA LYS A 8 -2.20 13.43 6.11
C LYS A 8 -1.20 12.63 5.28
N GLY A 9 -0.20 12.03 5.90
CA GLY A 9 0.79 11.21 5.20
C GLY A 9 0.19 9.98 4.52
N PHE A 10 -0.85 9.39 5.12
CA PHE A 10 -1.64 8.34 4.48
C PHE A 10 -2.43 8.85 3.27
N ASN A 11 -3.11 9.99 3.38
CA ASN A 11 -3.88 10.58 2.28
C ASN A 11 -3.02 11.06 1.10
N ASP A 12 -1.77 11.44 1.34
CA ASP A 12 -0.84 11.83 0.27
C ASP A 12 -0.41 10.64 -0.62
N ILE A 13 -0.47 9.42 -0.07
CA ILE A 13 -0.07 8.19 -0.77
C ILE A 13 -1.30 7.42 -1.28
N LEU A 14 -2.37 7.41 -0.49
CA LEU A 14 -3.63 6.75 -0.77
C LEU A 14 -4.75 7.73 -0.42
N ASP A 15 -5.30 8.42 -1.43
CA ASP A 15 -6.55 9.16 -1.23
C ASP A 15 -7.62 8.16 -0.78
N LEU A 16 -7.92 8.17 0.53
CA LEU A 16 -8.81 7.19 1.16
C LEU A 16 -10.18 7.19 0.46
N SER A 17 -10.62 8.34 -0.07
CA SER A 17 -11.89 8.45 -0.80
C SER A 17 -11.90 7.60 -2.09
N GLN A 18 -10.77 7.50 -2.78
CA GLN A 18 -10.63 6.66 -3.97
C GLN A 18 -10.42 5.19 -3.62
N ALA A 19 -9.76 4.91 -2.50
CA ALA A 19 -9.59 3.55 -2.00
C ALA A 19 -10.93 2.93 -1.56
N TYR A 20 -11.80 3.70 -0.90
CA TYR A 20 -13.19 3.29 -0.63
C TYR A 20 -14.00 3.03 -1.91
N GLY A 21 -13.65 3.71 -3.00
CA GLY A 21 -14.19 3.46 -4.34
C GLY A 21 -13.63 2.22 -5.04
N TRP A 22 -12.73 1.45 -4.41
CA TRP A 22 -12.08 0.28 -5.00
C TRP A 22 -11.43 0.53 -6.36
N ASN A 23 -10.86 1.72 -6.57
CA ASN A 23 -10.14 2.01 -7.80
C ASN A 23 -8.89 1.10 -7.90
N ALA A 24 -8.89 0.21 -8.89
CA ALA A 24 -7.84 -0.78 -9.08
C ALA A 24 -6.44 -0.15 -9.27
N ASP A 25 -6.34 0.97 -9.97
CA ASP A 25 -5.05 1.67 -10.16
C ASP A 25 -4.52 2.25 -8.85
N SER A 26 -5.38 2.87 -8.06
CA SER A 26 -5.02 3.44 -6.75
C SER A 26 -4.61 2.34 -5.76
N ILE A 27 -5.33 1.21 -5.75
CA ILE A 27 -4.99 0.04 -4.93
C ILE A 27 -3.64 -0.54 -5.37
N MET A 28 -3.41 -0.71 -6.67
CA MET A 28 -2.14 -1.26 -7.17
C MET A 28 -0.96 -0.33 -6.89
N LYS A 29 -1.14 0.98 -7.02
CA LYS A 29 -0.11 1.98 -6.67
C LYS A 29 0.28 1.87 -5.20
N PHE A 30 -0.69 1.68 -4.32
CA PHE A 30 -0.42 1.46 -2.89
C PHE A 30 0.30 0.14 -2.63
N LEU A 31 -0.19 -0.97 -3.17
CA LEU A 31 0.44 -2.28 -3.01
C LEU A 31 1.91 -2.26 -3.48
N SER A 32 2.19 -1.60 -4.61
CA SER A 32 3.54 -1.35 -5.13
C SER A 32 4.40 -0.54 -4.17
N HIS A 33 3.83 0.50 -3.55
CA HIS A 33 4.51 1.29 -2.54
C HIS A 33 4.84 0.46 -1.29
N VAL A 34 3.91 -0.36 -0.80
CA VAL A 34 4.12 -1.23 0.38
C VAL A 34 5.23 -2.28 0.12
N VAL A 35 5.27 -2.94 -1.04
CA VAL A 35 6.36 -3.89 -1.35
C VAL A 35 7.73 -3.24 -1.53
N THR A 36 7.75 -1.95 -1.89
CA THR A 36 8.98 -1.16 -2.07
C THR A 36 9.49 -0.60 -0.75
N TYR A 37 8.58 -0.11 0.10
CA TYR A 37 8.89 0.60 1.33
C TYR A 37 8.28 -0.08 2.56
N GLY A 38 8.31 -1.41 2.62
CA GLY A 38 7.70 -2.19 3.71
C GLY A 38 8.18 -1.77 5.12
N TYR A 39 9.39 -1.21 5.22
CA TYR A 39 9.93 -0.68 6.47
C TYR A 39 9.14 0.52 7.04
N LEU A 40 8.42 1.27 6.21
CA LEU A 40 7.54 2.36 6.65
C LEU A 40 6.26 1.85 7.32
N TYR A 41 5.93 0.57 7.11
CA TYR A 41 4.71 -0.08 7.59
C TYR A 41 4.98 -1.14 8.66
N ASP A 42 6.18 -1.13 9.25
CA ASP A 42 6.63 -2.11 10.25
C ASP A 42 6.52 -3.57 9.75
N ILE A 43 6.66 -3.79 8.45
CA ILE A 43 6.64 -5.11 7.83
C ILE A 43 8.03 -5.73 8.00
N GLN A 44 8.07 -6.91 8.60
CA GLN A 44 9.33 -7.60 8.85
C GLN A 44 9.93 -8.14 7.55
N ASN A 45 11.27 -8.13 7.45
CA ASN A 45 11.98 -8.58 6.25
C ASN A 45 11.61 -10.00 5.80
N HIS A 46 11.29 -10.89 6.74
CA HIS A 46 10.88 -12.26 6.43
C HIS A 46 9.49 -12.35 5.79
N GLN A 47 8.65 -11.33 5.94
CA GLN A 47 7.29 -11.24 5.36
C GLN A 47 7.31 -10.63 3.94
N MET A 48 8.36 -9.86 3.60
CA MET A 48 8.48 -9.19 2.31
C MET A 48 8.43 -10.12 1.09
N PRO A 49 9.03 -11.32 1.08
CA PRO A 49 8.93 -12.24 -0.06
C PRO A 49 7.49 -12.68 -0.33
N ALA A 50 6.73 -13.01 0.72
CA ALA A 50 5.33 -13.43 0.59
C ALA A 50 4.45 -12.27 0.08
N LEU A 51 4.67 -11.06 0.60
CA LEU A 51 3.97 -9.86 0.15
C LEU A 51 4.25 -9.56 -1.33
N ARG A 52 5.50 -9.64 -1.77
CA ARG A 52 5.88 -9.45 -3.18
C ARG A 52 5.21 -10.47 -4.09
N ALA A 53 5.19 -11.74 -3.67
CA ALA A 53 4.52 -12.79 -4.43
C ALA A 53 3.01 -12.54 -4.57
N MET A 54 2.35 -12.09 -3.48
CA MET A 54 0.92 -11.76 -3.50
C MET A 54 0.62 -10.60 -4.45
N VAL A 55 1.40 -9.51 -4.39
CA VAL A 55 1.19 -8.35 -5.29
C VAL A 55 1.40 -8.75 -6.76
N ALA A 56 2.44 -9.53 -7.06
CA ALA A 56 2.68 -10.02 -8.42
C ALA A 56 1.55 -10.92 -8.94
N GLN A 57 0.93 -11.74 -8.08
CA GLN A 57 -0.25 -12.54 -8.47
C GLN A 57 -1.44 -11.65 -8.83
N ILE A 58 -1.67 -10.58 -8.08
CA ILE A 58 -2.76 -9.63 -8.35
C ILE A 58 -2.52 -8.91 -9.69
N GLU A 59 -1.28 -8.53 -9.99
CA GLU A 59 -0.91 -7.92 -11.29
C GLU A 59 -1.21 -8.83 -12.48
N MET A 60 -1.03 -10.15 -12.32
CA MET A 60 -1.28 -11.13 -13.40
C MET A 60 -2.78 -11.37 -13.68
N LEU A 61 -3.68 -10.98 -12.77
CA LEU A 61 -5.12 -11.15 -12.94
C LEU A 61 -5.78 -10.00 -13.72
N ARG A 62 -4.98 -9.01 -14.11
CA ARG A 62 -5.42 -7.78 -14.77
C ARG A 62 -5.19 -7.84 -16.28
#